data_AF-A0A1I7ZP22-F1
#
_entry.id   AF-A0A1I7ZP22-F1
#
_cell.length_a   1.000
_cell.length_b   1.000
_cell.length_c   1.000
_cell.angle_alpha   90.00
_cell.angle_beta   90.00
_cell.angle_gamma   90.00
#
_symmetry.space_group_name_H-M   'P 1'
#
loop_
_entity.id
_entity.type
_entity.pdbx_description
1 polymer ?
#
loop_
_entity_poly.entity_id
_entity_poly.type
_entity_poly.pdbx_seq_one_letter_code
_entity_poly.pdbx_strand_id
1 'polypeptide(L)'
;MFRPQYNPQFFVRSNYRMQKVVLMMELFITLKKPGSPISHARTFSAELCLLDDTQQSLLRNGTRHIVMEASNTNFKDAPIITLSITDIPQKHVGLCDMLPDVVVWNPSYFKLCAAYRVCLGYFVRNRADPTSADATFDAVLGLFPRLCDQPDMLDLLMALCQKKKLNFSTMNESFMENFNNIFVFSAFGINQLATLPKYDLWDEPGLKRREEILTTFLTTLLVSSQNPLKFQTETRVRPIDIHSFAVDLCGPHAID
;
A
#
# COMPACT_ATOMS: atom_id res chain seq x y z
N MET A 1 11.03 6.48 -13.56
CA MET A 1 11.43 7.40 -12.49
C MET A 1 10.43 7.27 -11.34
N PHE A 2 10.59 6.22 -10.55
CA PHE A 2 9.87 6.05 -9.29
C PHE A 2 10.49 7.05 -8.30
N ARG A 3 9.79 8.16 -8.03
CA ARG A 3 10.40 9.31 -7.34
C ARG A 3 10.27 9.23 -5.82
N PRO A 4 11.25 9.76 -5.07
CA PRO A 4 11.04 10.19 -3.70
C PRO A 4 10.20 11.49 -3.74
N GLN A 5 8.95 11.43 -3.28
CA GLN A 5 8.22 12.67 -2.98
C GLN A 5 8.68 13.16 -1.61
N TYR A 6 9.43 14.26 -1.60
CA TYR A 6 9.90 14.96 -0.39
C TYR A 6 8.78 15.50 0.51
N ASN A 7 7.52 15.42 0.07
CA ASN A 7 6.34 15.70 0.88
C ASN A 7 5.46 14.45 0.91
N PRO A 8 5.54 13.62 1.97
CA PRO A 8 4.70 12.45 2.08
C PRO A 8 3.23 12.87 2.11
N GLN A 9 2.43 12.30 1.21
CA GLN A 9 0.99 12.45 1.20
C GLN A 9 0.36 11.13 1.62
N PHE A 10 -0.60 11.22 2.51
CA PHE A 10 -1.41 10.09 2.94
C PHE A 10 -2.87 10.53 3.02
N PHE A 11 -3.74 9.60 2.65
CA PHE A 11 -5.17 9.68 2.88
C PHE A 11 -5.47 9.00 4.21
N VAL A 12 -6.33 9.62 5.01
CA VAL A 12 -6.85 9.05 6.26
C VAL A 12 -8.35 8.84 6.10
N ARG A 13 -8.82 7.62 6.38
CA ARG A 13 -10.23 7.33 6.63
C ARG A 13 -10.38 6.77 8.04
N SER A 14 -11.47 7.16 8.69
CA SER A 14 -11.95 6.50 9.91
C SER A 14 -13.47 6.46 9.88
N ASN A 15 -14.06 5.25 9.90
CA ASN A 15 -15.50 5.06 10.10
C ASN A 15 -15.87 4.98 11.58
N TYR A 16 -14.89 4.93 12.49
CA TYR A 16 -15.15 4.91 13.92
C TYR A 16 -15.63 6.27 14.42
N ARG A 17 -16.86 6.30 14.95
CA ARG A 17 -17.42 7.47 15.62
C ARG A 17 -17.04 7.51 17.11
N MET A 18 -15.74 7.42 17.39
CA MET A 18 -15.22 7.39 18.75
C MET A 18 -14.11 8.44 18.93
N GLN A 19 -14.22 9.24 19.98
CA GLN A 19 -13.22 10.27 20.32
C GLN A 19 -11.83 9.69 20.60
N LYS A 20 -11.76 8.42 21.02
CA LYS A 20 -10.50 7.72 21.31
C LYS A 20 -9.68 7.40 20.06
N VAL A 21 -10.23 7.55 18.86
CA VAL A 21 -9.50 7.30 17.62
C VAL A 21 -8.78 8.60 17.22
N VAL A 22 -7.47 8.60 17.42
CA VAL A 22 -6.57 9.72 17.10
C VAL A 22 -5.59 9.31 16.02
N LEU A 23 -5.13 10.26 15.22
CA LEU A 23 -3.96 10.08 14.37
C LEU A 23 -2.72 10.38 15.22
N MET A 24 -1.97 9.33 15.56
CA MET A 24 -0.68 9.45 16.23
C MET A 24 0.43 9.67 15.19
N MET A 25 1.26 10.68 15.40
CA MET A 25 2.45 10.94 14.59
C MET A 25 3.68 10.85 15.49
N GLU A 26 4.66 10.05 15.08
CA GLU A 26 5.93 9.90 15.79
C GLU A 26 7.09 10.32 14.90
N LEU A 27 7.99 11.14 15.44
CA LEU A 27 9.22 11.57 14.80
C LEU A 27 10.41 10.96 15.53
N PHE A 28 11.20 10.17 14.81
CA PHE A 28 12.45 9.60 15.29
C PHE A 28 13.63 10.30 14.64
N ILE A 29 14.44 11.01 15.44
CA ILE A 29 15.68 11.62 14.97
C ILE A 29 16.84 10.71 15.34
N THR A 30 17.42 10.05 14.33
CA THR A 30 18.60 9.20 14.51
C THR A 30 19.88 9.96 14.12
N LEU A 31 20.89 9.93 14.99
CA LEU A 31 22.21 10.49 14.68
C LEU A 31 23.14 9.36 14.21
N LYS A 32 23.57 9.41 12.95
CA LYS A 32 24.57 8.48 12.39
C LYS A 32 25.91 9.20 12.24
N LYS A 33 26.89 8.89 13.09
CA LYS A 33 28.28 9.33 12.85
C LYS A 33 28.96 8.36 11.87
N PRO A 34 29.85 8.84 10.98
CA PRO A 34 30.58 7.98 10.04
C PRO A 34 31.30 6.85 10.78
N GLY A 35 31.10 5.60 10.36
CA GLY A 35 31.78 4.42 10.93
C GLY A 35 31.28 3.92 12.29
N SER A 36 30.21 4.51 12.85
CA SER A 36 29.63 4.07 14.13
C SER A 36 28.22 3.48 13.95
N PRO A 37 27.78 2.55 14.82
CA PRO A 37 26.38 2.12 14.86
C PRO A 37 25.46 3.32 15.13
N ILE A 38 24.24 3.25 14.59
CA ILE A 38 23.20 4.26 14.81
C ILE A 38 23.03 4.44 16.31
N SER A 39 23.27 5.64 16.83
CA SER A 39 23.13 5.91 18.26
C SER A 39 22.26 7.15 18.49
N HIS A 40 21.40 7.01 19.51
CA HIS A 40 20.38 7.95 19.97
C HIS A 40 19.28 8.25 18.94
N ALA A 41 18.11 7.65 19.17
CA ALA A 41 16.83 8.09 18.63
C ALA A 41 16.25 9.12 19.62
N ARG A 42 16.05 10.37 19.19
CA ARG A 42 15.12 11.27 19.89
C ARG A 42 13.73 10.98 19.36
N THR A 43 12.77 10.82 20.26
CA THR A 43 11.38 10.56 19.88
C THR A 43 10.53 11.74 20.28
N PHE A 44 9.74 12.22 19.32
CA PHE A 44 8.68 13.18 19.55
C PHE A 44 7.36 12.59 19.05
N SER A 45 6.26 12.92 19.71
CA SER A 45 4.93 12.44 19.35
C SER A 45 3.93 13.59 19.32
N ALA A 46 2.91 13.48 18.48
CA ALA A 46 1.73 14.31 18.57
C ALA A 46 0.49 13.50 18.22
N GLU A 47 -0.58 13.77 18.95
CA GLU A 47 -1.89 13.20 18.69
C GLU A 47 -2.78 14.25 18.02
N LEU A 48 -3.43 13.84 16.93
CA LEU A 48 -4.45 14.64 16.27
C LEU A 48 -5.80 13.93 16.40
N CYS A 49 -6.70 14.51 17.19
CA CYS A 49 -8.08 14.05 17.28
C CYS A 49 -8.76 14.13 15.92
N LEU A 50 -9.40 13.04 15.50
CA LEU A 50 -10.13 13.00 14.23
C LEU A 50 -11.52 13.64 14.35
N LEU A 51 -12.15 13.49 15.51
CA LEU A 51 -13.52 13.95 15.79
C LEU A 51 -13.54 14.87 17.03
N ASP A 52 -14.50 15.79 17.07
CA ASP A 52 -14.79 16.61 18.24
C ASP A 52 -15.81 15.95 19.19
N ASP A 53 -16.19 16.67 20.25
CA ASP A 53 -17.14 16.19 21.25
C ASP A 53 -18.54 15.90 20.69
N THR A 54 -18.85 16.50 19.54
CA THR A 54 -20.13 16.34 18.82
C THR A 54 -20.05 15.31 17.69
N GLN A 55 -18.96 14.53 17.63
CA GLN A 55 -18.66 13.54 16.57
C GLN A 55 -18.48 14.17 15.17
N GLN A 56 -18.17 15.46 15.09
CA GLN A 56 -17.86 16.11 13.82
C GLN A 56 -16.36 16.04 13.52
N SER A 57 -16.00 15.94 12.24
CA SER A 57 -14.59 15.88 11.83
C SER A 57 -13.84 17.16 12.20
N LEU A 58 -12.71 16.98 12.89
CA LEU A 58 -11.72 18.03 13.15
C LEU A 58 -10.73 18.21 11.99
N LEU A 59 -10.63 17.23 11.09
CA LEU A 59 -9.81 17.30 9.88
C LEU A 59 -10.53 18.14 8.82
N ARG A 60 -10.43 19.47 8.95
CA ARG A 60 -10.98 20.42 7.98
C ARG A 60 -9.90 20.90 7.01
N ASN A 61 -10.33 21.26 5.79
CA ASN A 61 -9.46 21.84 4.78
C ASN A 61 -8.65 23.02 5.30
N GLY A 62 -7.34 22.99 5.11
CA GLY A 62 -6.44 24.06 5.52
C GLY A 62 -5.12 23.55 6.09
N THR A 63 -4.32 24.49 6.57
CA THR A 63 -3.00 24.20 7.15
C THR A 63 -3.09 24.17 8.67
N ARG A 64 -2.50 23.14 9.28
CA ARG A 64 -2.35 23.02 10.73
C ARG A 64 -0.87 22.93 11.11
N HIS A 65 -0.51 23.62 12.17
CA HIS A 65 0.81 23.53 12.79
C HIS A 65 0.67 22.77 14.09
N ILE A 66 1.37 21.64 14.18
CA ILE A 66 1.33 20.73 15.33
C ILE A 66 2.69 20.76 15.99
N VAL A 67 2.73 21.21 17.23
CA VAL A 67 3.94 21.16 18.05
C VAL A 67 4.07 19.73 18.57
N MET A 68 5.21 19.09 18.31
CA MET A 68 5.45 17.72 18.73
C MET A 68 5.94 17.69 20.18
N GLU A 69 5.35 16.83 21.00
CA GLU A 69 5.73 16.66 22.40
C GLU A 69 6.87 15.66 22.52
N ALA A 70 7.80 15.90 23.44
CA ALA A 70 8.88 14.96 23.73
C ALA A 70 8.47 14.06 24.89
N SER A 71 8.70 12.75 24.75
CA SER A 71 8.28 11.77 25.75
C SER A 71 9.01 11.91 27.10
N ASN A 72 10.13 12.65 27.18
CA ASN A 72 11.04 12.55 28.33
C ASN A 72 11.81 13.81 28.81
N THR A 73 11.55 15.05 28.38
CA THR A 73 12.17 16.23 29.06
C THR A 73 11.58 17.59 28.63
N ASN A 74 11.73 18.60 29.50
CA ASN A 74 11.55 20.04 29.23
C ASN A 74 12.54 20.53 28.16
N PHE A 75 12.24 20.28 26.88
CA PHE A 75 13.01 20.82 25.76
C PHE A 75 12.46 22.18 25.32
N LYS A 76 13.35 23.13 25.03
CA LYS A 76 12.97 24.48 24.56
C LYS A 76 12.61 24.52 23.06
N ASP A 77 13.06 23.54 22.27
CA ASP A 77 12.93 23.53 20.81
C ASP A 77 12.18 22.28 20.32
N ALA A 78 10.87 22.21 20.61
CA ALA A 78 9.99 21.18 20.09
C ALA A 78 9.82 21.34 18.56
N PRO A 79 9.97 20.28 17.76
CA PRO A 79 9.76 20.37 16.33
C PRO A 79 8.27 20.64 16.03
N ILE A 80 8.01 21.44 14.99
CA ILE A 80 6.65 21.74 14.53
C ILE A 80 6.43 21.04 13.20
N ILE A 81 5.43 20.16 13.14
CA ILE A 81 4.95 19.57 11.89
C ILE A 81 3.88 20.49 11.31
N THR A 82 4.00 20.79 10.02
CA THR A 82 2.98 21.52 9.28
C THR A 82 2.23 20.55 8.37
N LEU A 83 0.93 20.37 8.61
CA LEU A 83 0.06 19.52 7.83
C LEU A 83 -0.84 20.38 6.95
N SER A 84 -0.93 20.04 5.66
CA SER A 84 -1.97 20.55 4.77
C SER A 84 -3.04 19.48 4.63
N ILE A 85 -4.26 19.80 5.05
CA ILE A 85 -5.40 18.89 5.05
C ILE A 85 -6.31 19.30 3.89
N THR A 86 -6.71 18.32 3.08
CA THR A 86 -7.67 18.51 2.00
C THR A 86 -8.65 17.33 1.94
N ASP A 87 -9.91 17.64 1.70
CA ASP A 87 -10.95 16.66 1.46
C ASP A 87 -10.66 15.91 0.17
N ILE A 88 -11.06 14.64 0.14
CA ILE A 88 -10.94 13.84 -1.07
C ILE A 88 -11.93 14.36 -2.13
N PRO A 89 -11.55 14.42 -3.42
CA PRO A 89 -12.47 14.86 -4.46
C PRO A 89 -13.74 13.98 -4.50
N GLN A 90 -14.91 14.59 -4.69
CA GLN A 90 -16.21 13.90 -4.70
C GLN A 90 -16.26 12.64 -5.59
N LYS A 91 -15.61 12.69 -6.77
CA LYS A 91 -15.49 11.55 -7.70
C LYS A 91 -14.77 10.31 -7.12
N HIS A 92 -14.10 10.44 -5.98
CA HIS A 92 -13.34 9.38 -5.32
C HIS A 92 -14.00 8.89 -4.03
N VAL A 93 -15.02 9.60 -3.51
CA VAL A 93 -15.72 9.24 -2.26
C VAL A 93 -16.25 7.81 -2.31
N GLY A 94 -16.94 7.42 -3.39
CA GLY A 94 -17.46 6.05 -3.50
C GLY A 94 -16.38 4.95 -3.54
N LEU A 95 -15.16 5.27 -4.00
CA LEU A 95 -14.02 4.34 -3.92
C LEU A 95 -13.45 4.29 -2.51
N CYS A 96 -13.40 5.43 -1.84
CA CYS A 96 -12.98 5.51 -0.45
C CYS A 96 -13.94 4.76 0.47
N ASP A 97 -15.24 4.78 0.18
CA ASP A 97 -16.25 4.06 0.95
C ASP A 97 -16.04 2.53 0.92
N MET A 98 -15.39 2.01 -0.13
CA MET A 98 -15.05 0.60 -0.27
C MET A 98 -13.82 0.17 0.53
N LEU A 99 -13.03 1.09 1.08
CA LEU A 99 -11.78 0.80 1.81
C LEU A 99 -12.06 0.20 3.22
N PRO A 100 -11.03 -0.20 3.99
CA PRO A 100 -11.21 -0.49 5.42
C PRO A 100 -11.70 0.70 6.23
N ASP A 101 -12.19 0.40 7.44
CA ASP A 101 -12.74 1.39 8.35
C ASP A 101 -11.70 2.42 8.77
N VAL A 102 -10.49 1.94 9.13
CA VAL A 102 -9.33 2.80 9.36
C VAL A 102 -8.28 2.50 8.31
N VAL A 103 -7.88 3.52 7.57
CA VAL A 103 -6.80 3.38 6.59
C VAL A 103 -5.94 4.63 6.56
N VAL A 104 -4.63 4.41 6.57
CA VAL A 104 -3.61 5.43 6.27
C VAL A 104 -2.84 4.92 5.08
N TRP A 105 -2.98 5.58 3.92
CA TRP A 105 -2.40 5.09 2.67
C TRP A 105 -1.95 6.24 1.77
N ASN A 106 -0.90 6.04 0.98
CA ASN A 106 -0.61 6.87 -0.19
C ASN A 106 -1.85 7.01 -1.13
N PRO A 107 -2.33 8.25 -1.38
CA PRO A 107 -3.50 8.50 -2.22
C PRO A 107 -3.35 8.07 -3.68
N SER A 108 -2.14 7.79 -4.16
CA SER A 108 -1.92 7.34 -5.53
C SER A 108 -2.42 5.92 -5.78
N TYR A 109 -2.56 5.10 -4.71
CA TYR A 109 -2.84 3.67 -4.81
C TYR A 109 -4.20 3.24 -4.26
N PHE A 110 -5.05 4.14 -3.75
CA PHE A 110 -6.34 3.73 -3.15
C PHE A 110 -7.24 2.97 -4.13
N LYS A 111 -7.11 3.23 -5.44
CA LYS A 111 -7.83 2.49 -6.49
C LYS A 111 -7.46 1.01 -6.52
N LEU A 112 -6.18 0.68 -6.30
CA LEU A 112 -5.74 -0.71 -6.17
C LEU A 112 -6.30 -1.35 -4.91
N CYS A 113 -6.33 -0.61 -3.80
CA CYS A 113 -6.92 -1.11 -2.55
C CYS A 113 -8.42 -1.40 -2.72
N ALA A 114 -9.16 -0.50 -3.37
CA ALA A 114 -10.57 -0.73 -3.70
C ALA A 114 -10.76 -1.96 -4.60
N ALA A 115 -9.93 -2.11 -5.65
CA ALA A 115 -9.95 -3.30 -6.51
C ALA A 115 -9.67 -4.60 -5.73
N TYR A 116 -8.67 -4.60 -4.86
CA TYR A 116 -8.36 -5.71 -3.97
C TYR A 116 -9.55 -6.08 -3.08
N ARG A 117 -10.23 -5.11 -2.46
CA ARG A 117 -11.41 -5.37 -1.63
C ARG A 117 -12.59 -5.91 -2.41
N VAL A 118 -12.80 -5.45 -3.65
CA VAL A 118 -13.82 -6.03 -4.52
C VAL A 118 -13.49 -7.49 -4.88
N CYS A 119 -12.23 -7.79 -5.24
CA CYS A 119 -11.77 -9.16 -5.46
C CYS A 119 -11.99 -10.05 -4.25
N LEU A 120 -11.67 -9.57 -3.04
CA LEU A 120 -11.92 -10.31 -1.81
C LEU A 120 -13.41 -10.53 -1.58
N GLY A 121 -14.23 -9.49 -1.70
CA GLY A 121 -15.67 -9.61 -1.51
C GLY A 121 -16.33 -10.55 -2.52
N TYR A 122 -15.82 -10.62 -3.74
CA TYR A 122 -16.24 -11.63 -4.72
C TYR A 122 -15.77 -13.03 -4.32
N PHE A 123 -14.52 -13.18 -3.93
CA PHE A 123 -13.97 -14.45 -3.46
C PHE A 123 -14.81 -15.02 -2.30
N VAL A 124 -15.06 -14.23 -1.25
CA VAL A 124 -15.86 -14.65 -0.08
C VAL A 124 -17.28 -15.07 -0.47
N ARG A 125 -17.95 -14.30 -1.35
CA ARG A 125 -19.33 -14.59 -1.77
C ARG A 125 -19.47 -15.86 -2.61
N ASN A 126 -18.44 -16.20 -3.37
CA ASN A 126 -18.48 -17.34 -4.30
C ASN A 126 -17.78 -18.60 -3.78
N ARG A 127 -17.37 -18.62 -2.51
CA ARG A 127 -16.90 -19.86 -1.88
C ARG A 127 -18.04 -20.88 -1.85
N ALA A 128 -17.74 -22.10 -2.28
CA ALA A 128 -18.70 -23.21 -2.23
C ALA A 128 -19.15 -23.51 -0.79
N ASP A 129 -18.23 -23.37 0.17
CA ASP A 129 -18.52 -23.40 1.59
C ASP A 129 -17.87 -22.18 2.29
N PRO A 130 -18.65 -21.19 2.72
CA PRO A 130 -18.15 -20.02 3.44
C PRO A 130 -17.74 -20.33 4.89
N THR A 131 -18.08 -21.52 5.41
CA THR A 131 -17.71 -21.98 6.76
C THR A 131 -16.49 -22.90 6.78
N SER A 132 -16.04 -23.35 5.60
CA SER A 132 -14.80 -24.11 5.48
C SER A 132 -13.60 -23.21 5.84
N ALA A 133 -12.89 -23.63 6.88
CA ALA A 133 -11.62 -23.04 7.30
C ALA A 133 -10.44 -23.44 6.40
N ASP A 134 -10.71 -24.11 5.26
CA ASP A 134 -9.64 -24.54 4.38
C ASP A 134 -8.93 -23.33 3.77
N ALA A 135 -7.61 -23.34 3.86
CA ALA A 135 -6.75 -22.39 3.20
C ALA A 135 -7.00 -22.48 1.69
N THR A 136 -7.54 -21.41 1.12
CA THR A 136 -7.67 -21.28 -0.33
C THR A 136 -6.56 -20.37 -0.84
N PHE A 137 -6.00 -20.75 -1.98
CA PHE A 137 -4.87 -20.04 -2.57
C PHE A 137 -5.35 -19.10 -3.66
N ASP A 138 -5.06 -17.81 -3.51
CA ASP A 138 -5.31 -16.80 -4.53
C ASP A 138 -4.14 -15.81 -4.57
N ALA A 139 -3.59 -15.62 -5.76
CA ALA A 139 -2.40 -14.79 -5.96
C ALA A 139 -2.64 -13.33 -5.58
N VAL A 140 -3.78 -12.75 -5.98
CA VAL A 140 -4.14 -11.37 -5.64
C VAL A 140 -4.31 -11.26 -4.13
N LEU A 141 -5.13 -12.14 -3.55
CA LEU A 141 -5.51 -12.03 -2.15
C LEU A 141 -4.34 -12.28 -1.18
N GLY A 142 -3.48 -13.25 -1.49
CA GLY A 142 -2.34 -13.60 -0.65
C GLY A 142 -1.12 -12.69 -0.80
N LEU A 143 -0.87 -12.15 -2.01
CA LEU A 143 0.32 -11.34 -2.27
C LEU A 143 0.07 -9.83 -2.16
N PHE A 144 -1.11 -9.33 -2.55
CA PHE A 144 -1.38 -7.89 -2.60
C PHE A 144 -1.07 -7.16 -1.28
N PRO A 145 -1.42 -7.67 -0.08
CA PRO A 145 -1.06 -7.02 1.18
C PRO A 145 0.44 -6.77 1.32
N ARG A 146 1.28 -7.74 0.95
CA ARG A 146 2.75 -7.61 1.01
C ARG A 146 3.32 -6.66 -0.03
N LEU A 147 2.61 -6.46 -1.15
CA LEU A 147 3.00 -5.48 -2.15
C LEU A 147 2.69 -4.06 -1.70
N CYS A 148 1.80 -3.87 -0.72
CA CYS A 148 1.50 -2.55 -0.19
C CYS A 148 2.72 -1.89 0.46
N ASP A 149 3.66 -2.71 0.95
CA ASP A 149 4.95 -2.28 1.49
C ASP A 149 6.00 -1.94 0.41
N GLN A 150 5.66 -2.12 -0.88
CA GLN A 150 6.56 -1.94 -2.02
C GLN A 150 5.95 -0.95 -3.03
N PRO A 151 6.07 0.38 -2.80
CA PRO A 151 5.56 1.42 -3.70
C PRO A 151 5.93 1.26 -5.18
N ASP A 152 7.15 0.80 -5.48
CA ASP A 152 7.61 0.58 -6.86
C ASP A 152 6.83 -0.53 -7.58
N MET A 153 6.42 -1.57 -6.84
CA MET A 153 5.54 -2.63 -7.34
C MET A 153 4.10 -2.15 -7.54
N LEU A 154 3.60 -1.30 -6.64
CA LEU A 154 2.28 -0.67 -6.80
C LEU A 154 2.23 0.27 -8.00
N ASP A 155 3.29 1.06 -8.22
CA ASP A 155 3.43 1.94 -9.37
C ASP A 155 3.41 1.15 -10.69
N LEU A 156 4.15 0.03 -10.74
CA LEU A 156 4.12 -0.88 -11.87
C LEU A 156 2.70 -1.42 -12.14
N LEU A 157 2.04 -1.93 -11.10
CA LEU A 157 0.69 -2.49 -11.23
C LEU A 157 -0.30 -1.42 -11.70
N MET A 158 -0.23 -0.21 -11.14
CA MET A 158 -1.03 0.93 -11.58
C MET A 158 -0.78 1.31 -13.03
N ALA A 159 0.48 1.37 -13.46
CA ALA A 159 0.85 1.68 -14.83
C ALA A 159 0.27 0.66 -15.82
N LEU A 160 0.30 -0.63 -15.47
CA LEU A 160 -0.29 -1.69 -16.29
C LEU A 160 -1.81 -1.63 -16.32
N CYS A 161 -2.46 -1.38 -15.19
CA CYS A 161 -3.92 -1.16 -15.15
C CYS A 161 -4.34 0.01 -16.04
N GLN A 162 -3.61 1.12 -15.99
CA GLN A 162 -3.85 2.30 -16.85
C GLN A 162 -3.62 1.96 -18.32
N LYS A 163 -2.53 1.26 -18.65
CA LYS A 163 -2.21 0.87 -20.03
C LYS A 163 -3.24 -0.09 -20.62
N LYS A 164 -3.76 -1.01 -19.81
CA LYS A 164 -4.86 -1.92 -20.19
C LYS A 164 -6.24 -1.26 -20.08
N LYS A 165 -6.31 0.04 -19.76
CA LYS A 165 -7.53 0.85 -19.64
C LYS A 165 -8.55 0.24 -18.69
N LEU A 166 -8.08 -0.34 -17.59
CA LEU A 166 -8.95 -0.94 -16.59
C LEU A 166 -9.85 0.13 -15.95
N ASN A 167 -11.16 -0.09 -15.97
CA ASN A 167 -12.14 0.88 -15.51
C ASN A 167 -12.46 0.70 -14.01
N PHE A 168 -11.76 1.43 -13.16
CA PHE A 168 -12.00 1.43 -11.71
C PHE A 168 -13.35 2.04 -11.29
N SER A 169 -14.09 2.68 -12.18
CA SER A 169 -15.45 3.16 -11.87
C SER A 169 -16.50 2.05 -11.94
N THR A 170 -16.15 0.89 -12.54
CA THR A 170 -17.07 -0.24 -12.69
C THR A 170 -16.32 -1.53 -12.38
N MET A 171 -16.36 -1.94 -11.11
CA MET A 171 -15.66 -3.14 -10.63
C MET A 171 -16.59 -4.36 -10.60
N ASN A 172 -17.02 -4.81 -11.78
CA ASN A 172 -17.81 -6.03 -11.95
C ASN A 172 -16.93 -7.28 -12.13
N GLU A 173 -17.53 -8.44 -12.44
CA GLU A 173 -16.81 -9.70 -12.66
C GLU A 173 -15.71 -9.60 -13.72
N SER A 174 -16.02 -9.01 -14.88
CA SER A 174 -15.02 -8.81 -15.94
C SER A 174 -13.86 -7.90 -15.50
N PHE A 175 -14.13 -6.87 -14.68
CA PHE A 175 -13.06 -6.07 -14.09
C PHE A 175 -12.14 -6.93 -13.22
N MET A 176 -12.70 -7.80 -12.39
CA MET A 176 -11.92 -8.66 -11.49
C MET A 176 -11.07 -9.67 -12.25
N GLU A 177 -11.61 -10.32 -13.28
CA GLU A 177 -10.85 -11.21 -14.16
C GLU A 177 -9.68 -10.48 -14.81
N ASN A 178 -9.93 -9.28 -15.36
CA ASN A 178 -8.90 -8.47 -15.99
C ASN A 178 -7.85 -8.00 -14.97
N PHE A 179 -8.26 -7.58 -13.78
CA PHE A 179 -7.36 -7.18 -12.70
C PHE A 179 -6.49 -8.34 -12.26
N ASN A 180 -7.08 -9.53 -12.04
CA ASN A 180 -6.36 -10.74 -11.66
C ASN A 180 -5.35 -11.14 -12.73
N ASN A 181 -5.75 -11.14 -14.01
CA ASN A 181 -4.83 -11.39 -15.12
C ASN A 181 -3.66 -10.41 -15.13
N ILE A 182 -3.92 -9.10 -14.99
CA ILE A 182 -2.86 -8.10 -14.90
C ILE A 182 -1.95 -8.41 -13.72
N PHE A 183 -2.51 -8.69 -12.54
CA PHE A 183 -1.77 -8.96 -11.32
C PHE A 183 -0.86 -10.20 -11.46
N VAL A 184 -1.41 -11.31 -11.93
CA VAL A 184 -0.69 -12.58 -12.14
C VAL A 184 0.48 -12.40 -13.10
N PHE A 185 0.25 -11.72 -14.23
CA PHE A 185 1.29 -11.51 -15.24
C PHE A 185 2.29 -10.39 -14.91
N SER A 186 2.05 -9.62 -13.85
CA SER A 186 2.94 -8.53 -13.44
C SER A 186 3.48 -8.73 -12.04
N ALA A 187 2.78 -8.20 -11.04
CA ALA A 187 3.27 -8.15 -9.68
C ALA A 187 3.54 -9.55 -9.11
N PHE A 188 2.68 -10.53 -9.39
CA PHE A 188 2.93 -11.91 -8.99
C PHE A 188 4.14 -12.49 -9.72
N GLY A 189 4.18 -12.43 -11.05
CA GLY A 189 5.30 -12.93 -11.85
C GLY A 189 6.65 -12.32 -11.44
N ILE A 190 6.67 -11.02 -11.15
CA ILE A 190 7.86 -10.30 -10.67
C ILE A 190 8.24 -10.71 -9.25
N ASN A 191 7.27 -10.85 -8.36
CA ASN A 191 7.54 -11.31 -7.00
C ASN A 191 8.16 -12.72 -6.97
N GLN A 192 7.81 -13.56 -7.95
CA GLN A 192 8.45 -14.86 -8.16
C GLN A 192 9.84 -14.76 -8.78
N LEU A 193 10.35 -13.60 -9.19
CA LEU A 193 11.70 -13.48 -9.72
C LEU A 193 12.72 -13.67 -8.61
N ALA A 194 13.63 -14.62 -8.81
CA ALA A 194 14.70 -14.89 -7.86
C ALA A 194 15.60 -13.68 -7.61
N THR A 195 15.67 -12.77 -8.59
CA THR A 195 16.67 -11.70 -8.68
C THR A 195 16.21 -10.33 -8.23
N LEU A 196 14.93 -10.12 -7.89
CA LEU A 196 14.49 -8.80 -7.43
C LEU A 196 15.07 -8.52 -6.03
N PRO A 197 15.93 -7.50 -5.86
CA PRO A 197 16.44 -7.11 -4.54
C PRO A 197 15.30 -6.80 -3.57
N LYS A 198 15.50 -6.93 -2.25
CA LYS A 198 14.48 -6.51 -1.28
C LYS A 198 14.21 -5.01 -1.42
N TYR A 199 12.95 -4.59 -1.29
CA TYR A 199 12.64 -3.16 -1.24
C TYR A 199 13.15 -2.57 0.09
N ASP A 200 13.99 -1.55 -0.01
CA ASP A 200 14.51 -0.81 1.13
C ASP A 200 14.69 0.66 0.73
N LEU A 201 13.94 1.56 1.37
CA LEU A 201 13.99 3.00 1.12
C LEU A 201 15.37 3.61 1.37
N TRP A 202 16.19 2.96 2.19
CA TRP A 202 17.52 3.45 2.59
C TRP A 202 18.65 2.89 1.72
N ASP A 203 18.35 1.94 0.82
CA ASP A 203 19.31 1.34 -0.12
C ASP A 203 19.13 1.90 -1.53
N GLU A 204 19.64 3.12 -1.77
CA GLU A 204 19.56 3.76 -3.09
C GLU A 204 20.11 2.89 -4.25
N PRO A 205 21.28 2.22 -4.12
CA PRO A 205 21.75 1.28 -5.13
C PRO A 205 20.77 0.13 -5.38
N GLY A 206 20.19 -0.43 -4.32
CA GLY A 206 19.17 -1.48 -4.41
C GLY A 206 17.91 -1.02 -5.12
N LEU A 207 17.39 0.16 -4.79
CA LEU A 207 16.23 0.77 -5.43
C LEU A 207 16.47 1.03 -6.92
N LYS A 208 17.66 1.54 -7.29
CA LYS A 208 18.01 1.76 -8.69
C LYS A 208 18.05 0.44 -9.47
N ARG A 209 18.63 -0.60 -8.88
CA ARG A 209 18.65 -1.94 -9.50
C ARG A 209 17.26 -2.53 -9.63
N ARG A 210 16.38 -2.31 -8.65
CA ARG A 210 14.96 -2.68 -8.74
C ARG A 210 14.29 -1.93 -9.89
N GLU A 211 14.44 -0.61 -9.99
CA GLU A 211 13.86 0.20 -11.08
C GLU A 211 14.31 -0.31 -12.46
N GLU A 212 15.59 -0.63 -12.64
CA GLU A 212 16.11 -1.22 -13.89
C GLU A 212 15.42 -2.54 -14.22
N ILE A 213 15.35 -3.48 -13.26
CA ILE A 213 14.69 -4.78 -13.44
C ILE A 213 13.20 -4.60 -13.78
N LEU A 214 12.47 -3.76 -13.04
CA LEU A 214 11.05 -3.51 -13.24
C LEU A 214 10.76 -2.88 -14.61
N THR A 215 11.62 -1.94 -15.03
CA THR A 215 11.48 -1.27 -16.33
C THR A 215 11.74 -2.23 -17.48
N THR A 216 12.79 -3.05 -17.38
CA THR A 216 13.07 -4.11 -18.36
C THR A 216 11.92 -5.11 -18.41
N PHE A 217 11.44 -5.58 -17.27
CA PHE A 217 10.30 -6.50 -17.20
C PHE A 217 9.07 -5.90 -17.87
N LEU A 218 8.71 -4.66 -17.52
CA LEU A 218 7.56 -3.99 -18.10
C LEU A 218 7.71 -3.87 -19.62
N THR A 219 8.88 -3.49 -20.10
CA THR A 219 9.15 -3.40 -21.54
C THR A 219 8.98 -4.76 -22.22
N THR A 220 9.57 -5.81 -21.66
CA THR A 220 9.47 -7.18 -22.19
C THR A 220 8.03 -7.69 -22.16
N LEU A 221 7.29 -7.53 -21.06
CA LEU A 221 5.89 -7.95 -20.94
C LEU A 221 5.01 -7.27 -22.01
N LEU A 222 5.27 -5.99 -22.27
CA LEU A 222 4.52 -5.20 -23.23
C LEU A 222 4.84 -5.55 -24.69
N VAL A 223 6.10 -5.91 -24.97
CA VAL A 223 6.53 -6.38 -26.29
C VAL A 223 6.10 -7.83 -26.53
N SER A 224 6.31 -8.71 -25.56
CA SER A 224 6.01 -10.15 -25.58
C SER A 224 4.55 -10.48 -25.29
N SER A 225 3.66 -9.51 -25.43
CA SER A 225 2.22 -9.57 -25.08
C SER A 225 1.40 -10.70 -25.71
N GLN A 226 2.02 -11.57 -26.52
CA GLN A 226 1.41 -12.70 -27.18
C GLN A 226 1.58 -14.05 -26.46
N ASN A 227 2.50 -14.21 -25.50
CA ASN A 227 2.62 -15.50 -24.78
C ASN A 227 3.26 -15.38 -23.37
N PRO A 228 2.44 -15.30 -22.31
CA PRO A 228 2.93 -15.25 -20.93
C PRO A 228 3.69 -16.51 -20.48
N LEU A 229 3.38 -17.68 -21.03
CA LEU A 229 4.09 -18.92 -20.73
C LEU A 229 5.52 -18.86 -21.24
N LYS A 230 5.73 -18.26 -22.42
CA LYS A 230 7.08 -18.03 -22.98
C LYS A 230 7.94 -17.20 -22.05
N PHE A 231 7.38 -16.11 -21.50
CA PHE A 231 8.09 -15.27 -20.54
C PHE A 231 8.48 -16.06 -19.28
N GLN A 232 7.58 -16.89 -18.73
CA GLN A 232 7.85 -17.72 -17.55
C GLN A 232 8.91 -18.80 -17.82
N THR A 233 8.95 -19.37 -19.02
CA THR A 233 9.96 -20.38 -19.38
C THR A 233 11.36 -19.79 -19.58
N GLU A 234 11.45 -18.53 -20.01
CA GLU A 234 12.72 -17.87 -20.30
C GLU A 234 13.31 -17.17 -19.06
N THR A 235 12.50 -16.99 -18.00
CA THR A 235 12.89 -16.23 -16.82
C THR A 235 13.10 -17.13 -15.61
N ARG A 236 14.22 -16.95 -14.90
CA ARG A 236 14.49 -17.69 -13.66
C ARG A 236 13.51 -17.26 -12.57
N VAL A 237 12.66 -18.20 -12.13
CA VAL A 237 11.68 -18.01 -11.06
C VAL A 237 12.08 -18.76 -9.78
N ARG A 238 11.62 -18.27 -8.62
CA ARG A 238 11.68 -18.99 -7.34
C ARG A 238 10.64 -20.11 -7.34
N PRO A 239 10.88 -21.20 -6.58
CA PRO A 239 9.83 -22.16 -6.27
C PRO A 239 8.62 -21.45 -5.64
N ILE A 240 7.41 -21.81 -6.07
CA ILE A 240 6.18 -21.25 -5.51
C ILE A 240 5.92 -21.96 -4.18
N ASP A 241 6.04 -21.21 -3.08
CA ASP A 241 5.47 -21.63 -1.80
C ASP A 241 3.99 -21.24 -1.78
N ILE A 242 3.13 -22.25 -1.95
CA ILE A 242 1.69 -22.05 -2.06
C ILE A 242 1.13 -21.50 -0.73
N HIS A 243 1.70 -21.88 0.41
CA HIS A 243 1.29 -21.38 1.74
C HIS A 243 1.51 -19.87 1.89
N SER A 244 2.50 -19.32 1.20
CA SER A 244 2.71 -17.87 1.14
C SER A 244 1.60 -17.11 0.40
N PHE A 245 0.67 -17.78 -0.27
CA PHE A 245 -0.49 -17.19 -0.94
C PHE A 245 -1.82 -17.67 -0.38
N ALA A 246 -1.79 -18.32 0.79
CA ALA A 246 -2.99 -18.63 1.53
C ALA A 246 -3.67 -17.32 1.97
N VAL A 247 -4.97 -17.24 1.77
CA VAL A 247 -5.79 -16.14 2.27
C VAL A 247 -6.21 -16.49 3.69
N ASP A 248 -5.65 -15.78 4.65
CA ASP A 248 -6.12 -15.84 6.03
C ASP A 248 -7.20 -14.76 6.24
N LEU A 249 -8.42 -15.20 6.54
CA LEU A 249 -9.51 -14.29 6.88
C LEU A 249 -9.34 -13.70 8.30
N CYS A 250 -8.43 -14.25 9.11
CA CYS A 250 -8.19 -13.86 10.50
C CYS A 250 -6.68 -13.75 10.78
N GLY A 251 -6.05 -12.63 10.41
CA GLY A 251 -4.62 -12.39 10.57
C GLY A 251 -4.25 -10.89 10.57
N PRO A 252 -2.95 -10.53 10.65
CA PRO A 252 -2.50 -9.13 10.66
C PRO A 252 -2.80 -8.36 9.36
N HIS A 253 -3.23 -9.07 8.32
CA HIS A 253 -3.72 -8.52 7.05
C HIS A 253 -5.20 -8.86 6.81
N ALA A 254 -5.92 -9.34 7.84
CA ALA A 254 -7.36 -9.50 7.78
C ALA A 254 -8.04 -8.13 7.68
N ILE A 255 -9.24 -8.16 7.16
CA ILE A 255 -9.96 -6.98 6.67
C ILE A 255 -10.80 -6.31 7.77
N ASP A 256 -10.74 -6.85 8.99
CA ASP A 256 -11.46 -6.41 10.19
C ASP A 256 -10.57 -5.60 11.15
#